data_AF-D7BQ20-F1
#
_entry.id   AF-D7BQ20-F1
#
_cell.length_a   1.000
_cell.length_b   1.000
_cell.length_c   1.000
_cell.angle_alpha   90.00
_cell.angle_beta   90.00
_cell.angle_gamma   90.00
#
_symmetry.space_group_name_H-M   'P 1'
#
loop_
_entity.id
_entity.type
_entity.pdbx_description
1 polymer ?
#
loop_
_entity_poly.entity_id
_entity_poly.type
_entity_poly.pdbx_seq_one_letter_code
_entity_poly.pdbx_strand_id
1 'polypeptide(L)'
;MSYGYGGERYEADPARLIAMMDEIRAIAKQARELPSGFTSALQPTRRWYGIDDEVAEEYGPKYEKTVEGVSDTFFAISDAVVGVVEGRLQELQEVRGAESFALDSVDELRQAVNSVGGDGTEGGGGKH
;
A
#
# COMPACT_ATOMS: atom_id res chain seq x y z
N MET A 1 33.99 -11.50 -26.43
CA MET A 1 33.12 -11.57 -25.25
C MET A 1 32.27 -10.31 -25.24
N SER A 2 31.07 -10.40 -25.79
CA SER A 2 30.07 -9.33 -25.72
C SER A 2 29.39 -9.44 -24.37
N TYR A 3 29.56 -8.44 -23.51
CA TYR A 3 28.86 -8.36 -22.25
C TYR A 3 27.39 -8.09 -22.56
N GLY A 4 26.56 -9.11 -22.37
CA GLY A 4 25.12 -9.01 -22.50
C GLY A 4 24.57 -8.09 -21.42
N TYR A 5 24.38 -6.82 -21.76
CA TYR A 5 23.36 -5.97 -21.15
C TYR A 5 21.99 -6.41 -21.67
N GLY A 6 21.62 -7.65 -21.35
CA GLY A 6 20.35 -8.26 -21.72
C GLY A 6 19.34 -8.12 -20.59
N GLY A 7 18.48 -7.12 -20.71
CA GLY A 7 17.06 -7.44 -20.80
C GLY A 7 16.26 -7.74 -19.53
N GLU A 8 16.62 -7.19 -18.38
CA GLU A 8 15.67 -7.03 -17.27
C GLU A 8 15.69 -5.57 -16.81
N ARG A 9 15.19 -4.68 -17.66
CA ARG A 9 14.66 -3.42 -17.13
C ARG A 9 13.52 -3.83 -16.21
N TYR A 10 13.70 -3.59 -14.92
CA TYR A 10 12.63 -3.66 -13.93
C TYR A 10 11.64 -2.54 -14.27
N GLU A 11 10.85 -2.76 -15.31
CA GLU A 11 9.79 -1.87 -15.76
C GLU A 11 8.58 -2.27 -14.92
N ALA A 12 8.34 -1.52 -13.85
CA ALA A 12 7.24 -1.83 -12.96
C ALA A 12 5.96 -1.46 -13.70
N ASP A 13 5.28 -2.45 -14.29
CA ASP A 13 4.05 -2.26 -15.05
C ASP A 13 3.07 -1.36 -14.26
N PRO A 14 2.84 -0.10 -14.70
CA PRO A 14 2.06 0.85 -13.92
C PRO A 14 0.62 0.38 -13.71
N ALA A 15 0.08 -0.41 -14.64
CA ALA A 15 -1.27 -0.97 -14.50
C ALA A 15 -1.34 -2.01 -13.37
N ARG A 16 -0.30 -2.86 -13.24
CA ARG A 16 -0.20 -3.83 -12.13
C ARG A 16 0.01 -3.14 -10.80
N LEU A 17 0.81 -2.07 -10.75
CA LEU A 17 1.00 -1.28 -9.53
C LEU A 17 -0.31 -0.64 -9.07
N ILE A 18 -1.09 -0.05 -10.00
CA ILE A 18 -2.40 0.54 -9.68
C ILE A 18 -3.38 -0.52 -9.17
N ALA A 19 -3.47 -1.67 -9.87
CA ALA A 19 -4.34 -2.77 -9.45
C ALA A 19 -3.98 -3.26 -8.04
N MET A 20 -2.68 -3.43 -7.75
CA MET A 20 -2.20 -3.81 -6.42
C MET A 20 -2.53 -2.75 -5.36
N MET A 21 -2.37 -1.45 -5.67
CA MET A 21 -2.75 -0.39 -4.74
C MET A 21 -4.25 -0.40 -4.42
N ASP A 22 -5.09 -0.69 -5.41
CA ASP A 22 -6.54 -0.76 -5.22
C ASP A 22 -6.97 -2.00 -4.41
N GLU A 23 -6.35 -3.15 -4.65
CA GLU A 23 -6.54 -4.35 -3.82
C GLU A 23 -6.12 -4.11 -2.37
N ILE A 24 -4.96 -3.48 -2.16
CA ILE A 24 -4.45 -3.14 -0.83
C ILE A 24 -5.42 -2.19 -0.10
N ARG A 25 -5.96 -1.18 -0.80
CA ARG A 25 -7.00 -0.29 -0.23
C ARG A 25 -8.28 -1.04 0.14
N ALA A 26 -8.70 -2.00 -0.68
CA ALA A 26 -9.87 -2.82 -0.39
C ALA A 26 -9.66 -3.68 0.87
N ILE A 27 -8.47 -4.25 1.05
CA ILE A 27 -8.10 -5.00 2.27
C ILE A 27 -8.15 -4.10 3.50
N ALA A 28 -7.57 -2.90 3.43
CA ALA A 28 -7.62 -1.95 4.55
C ALA A 28 -9.05 -1.55 4.90
N LYS A 29 -9.91 -1.34 3.89
CA LYS A 29 -11.33 -1.04 4.12
C LYS A 29 -12.02 -2.19 4.86
N GLN A 30 -11.85 -3.43 4.38
CA GLN A 30 -12.43 -4.61 5.02
C GLN A 30 -11.91 -4.81 6.45
N ALA A 31 -10.61 -4.59 6.68
CA ALA A 31 -10.00 -4.70 8.00
C ALA A 31 -10.64 -3.71 8.99
N ARG A 32 -10.87 -2.46 8.57
CA ARG A 32 -11.55 -1.44 9.40
C ARG A 32 -13.02 -1.76 9.70
N GLU A 33 -13.67 -2.56 8.86
CA GLU A 33 -15.07 -2.96 9.04
C GLU A 33 -15.24 -4.19 9.95
N LEU A 34 -14.19 -5.00 10.18
CA LEU A 34 -14.27 -6.20 11.01
C LEU A 34 -14.70 -5.92 12.47
N PRO A 35 -14.12 -4.94 13.20
CA PRO A 35 -14.51 -4.68 14.58
C PRO A 35 -15.97 -4.22 14.71
N SER A 36 -16.43 -3.36 13.79
CA SER A 36 -17.83 -2.88 13.81
C SER A 36 -18.82 -4.01 13.48
N GLY A 37 -18.44 -4.93 12.58
CA GLY A 37 -19.20 -6.14 12.30
C GLY A 37 -19.31 -7.05 13.52
N PHE A 38 -18.22 -7.25 14.26
CA PHE A 38 -18.21 -8.03 15.50
C PHE A 38 -19.14 -7.44 16.57
N THR A 39 -19.02 -6.14 16.85
CA THR A 39 -19.90 -5.47 17.83
C THR A 39 -21.37 -5.55 17.42
N SER A 40 -21.66 -5.41 16.12
CA SER A 40 -23.03 -5.53 15.59
C SER A 40 -23.58 -6.95 15.74
N ALA A 41 -22.74 -7.98 15.54
CA ALA A 41 -23.13 -9.38 15.70
C ALA A 41 -23.42 -9.76 17.16
N LEU A 42 -22.80 -9.07 18.13
CA LEU A 42 -23.03 -9.30 19.56
C LEU A 42 -24.26 -8.56 20.13
N GLN A 43 -24.78 -7.55 19.43
CA GLN A 43 -25.94 -6.77 19.92
C GLN A 43 -27.16 -7.63 20.30
N PRO A 44 -27.57 -8.64 19.50
CA PRO A 44 -28.72 -9.48 19.83
C PRO A 44 -28.56 -10.27 21.13
N THR A 45 -27.33 -10.52 21.57
CA THR A 45 -27.01 -11.33 22.75
C THR A 45 -26.48 -10.52 23.92
N ARG A 46 -26.50 -9.18 23.86
CA ARG A 46 -25.83 -8.29 24.84
C ARG A 46 -26.33 -8.43 26.29
N ARG A 47 -27.43 -9.15 26.53
CA ARG A 47 -28.02 -9.38 27.86
C ARG A 47 -28.61 -10.79 28.00
N TRP A 48 -27.98 -11.77 27.37
CA TRP A 48 -28.42 -13.17 27.47
C TRP A 48 -28.46 -13.67 28.93
N TYR A 49 -27.64 -13.06 29.80
CA TYR A 49 -27.49 -13.38 31.21
C TYR A 49 -28.54 -12.74 32.13
N GLY A 50 -29.51 -11.99 31.60
CA GLY A 50 -30.50 -11.27 32.40
C GLY A 50 -30.18 -9.78 32.55
N ILE A 51 -30.93 -9.09 33.42
CA ILE A 51 -30.75 -7.65 33.69
C ILE A 51 -30.46 -7.43 35.17
N ASP A 52 -31.35 -7.88 36.06
CA ASP A 52 -31.31 -7.56 37.49
C ASP A 52 -31.46 -8.80 38.39
N ASP A 53 -31.14 -10.00 37.90
CA ASP A 53 -31.16 -11.24 38.70
C ASP A 53 -29.76 -11.65 39.19
N GLU A 54 -29.70 -12.61 40.12
CA GLU A 54 -28.44 -13.11 40.69
C GLU A 54 -27.49 -13.66 39.60
N VAL A 55 -28.06 -14.17 38.50
CA VAL A 55 -27.31 -14.64 37.33
C VAL A 55 -26.68 -13.45 36.60
N ALA A 56 -27.40 -12.35 36.40
CA ALA A 56 -26.86 -11.16 35.77
C ALA A 56 -25.75 -10.50 36.60
N GLU A 57 -25.89 -10.48 37.93
CA GLU A 57 -24.86 -9.96 38.84
C GLU A 57 -23.57 -10.81 38.81
N GLU A 58 -23.70 -12.13 38.68
CA GLU A 58 -22.53 -13.03 38.62
C GLU A 58 -21.85 -13.05 37.23
N TYR A 59 -22.64 -13.11 36.16
CA TYR A 59 -22.15 -13.40 34.81
C TYR A 59 -21.99 -12.15 33.94
N GLY A 60 -22.76 -11.08 34.20
CA GLY A 60 -22.71 -9.82 33.44
C GLY A 60 -21.30 -9.22 33.39
N PRO A 61 -20.64 -8.99 34.53
CA PRO A 61 -19.29 -8.42 34.54
C PRO A 61 -18.24 -9.29 33.82
N LYS A 62 -18.34 -10.62 33.93
CA LYS A 62 -17.44 -11.55 33.24
C LYS A 62 -17.64 -11.47 31.73
N TYR A 63 -18.90 -11.45 31.28
CA TYR A 63 -19.25 -11.32 29.88
C TYR A 63 -18.78 -9.98 29.29
N GLU A 64 -19.04 -8.87 29.98
CA GLU A 64 -18.60 -7.54 29.54
C GLU A 64 -17.08 -7.48 29.37
N LYS A 65 -16.31 -7.98 30.34
CA LYS A 65 -14.86 -8.05 30.26
C LYS A 65 -14.37 -8.92 29.09
N THR A 66 -15.04 -10.04 28.82
CA THR A 66 -14.72 -10.89 27.67
C THR A 66 -15.02 -10.17 26.35
N VAL A 67 -16.18 -9.51 26.24
CA VAL A 67 -16.56 -8.76 25.03
C VAL A 67 -15.59 -7.61 24.78
N GLU A 68 -15.19 -6.88 25.83
CA GLU A 68 -14.19 -5.81 25.75
C GLU A 68 -12.85 -6.37 25.23
N GLY A 69 -12.29 -7.40 25.88
CA GLY A 69 -11.01 -7.96 25.46
C GLY A 69 -11.01 -8.55 24.04
N VAL A 70 -12.12 -9.16 23.61
CA VAL A 70 -12.25 -9.64 22.23
C VAL A 70 -12.39 -8.48 21.25
N SER A 71 -13.14 -7.42 21.60
CA SER A 71 -13.26 -6.22 20.77
C SER A 71 -11.91 -5.54 20.59
N ASP A 72 -11.15 -5.35 21.66
CA ASP A 72 -9.80 -4.80 21.63
C ASP A 72 -8.86 -5.63 20.76
N THR A 73 -9.00 -6.96 20.81
CA THR A 73 -8.24 -7.87 19.93
C THR A 73 -8.57 -7.64 18.46
N PHE A 74 -9.86 -7.49 18.11
CA PHE A 74 -10.26 -7.17 16.74
C PHE A 74 -9.73 -5.82 16.26
N PHE A 75 -9.76 -4.79 17.12
CA PHE A 75 -9.17 -3.49 16.81
C PHE A 75 -7.66 -3.60 16.60
N ALA A 76 -6.94 -4.30 17.49
CA ALA A 76 -5.50 -4.51 17.34
C ALA A 76 -5.13 -5.25 16.05
N ILE A 77 -5.91 -6.25 15.65
CA ILE A 77 -5.73 -6.96 14.38
C ILE A 77 -5.99 -6.01 13.20
N SER A 78 -7.08 -5.25 13.24
CA SER A 78 -7.40 -4.25 12.21
C SER A 78 -6.27 -3.25 12.06
N ASP A 79 -5.77 -2.69 13.16
CA ASP A 79 -4.68 -1.72 13.16
C ASP A 79 -3.38 -2.31 12.62
N ALA A 80 -3.04 -3.54 12.99
CA ALA A 80 -1.87 -4.23 12.46
C ALA A 80 -1.98 -4.43 10.94
N VAL A 81 -3.14 -4.87 10.44
CA VAL A 81 -3.39 -5.05 9.00
C VAL A 81 -3.31 -3.72 8.26
N VAL A 82 -3.96 -2.67 8.78
CA VAL A 82 -3.92 -1.32 8.21
C VAL A 82 -2.48 -0.79 8.19
N GLY A 83 -1.71 -0.96 9.27
CA GLY A 83 -0.33 -0.52 9.34
C GLY A 83 0.57 -1.21 8.31
N VAL A 84 0.42 -2.54 8.12
CA VAL A 84 1.15 -3.28 7.07
C VAL A 84 0.75 -2.78 5.69
N VAL A 85 -0.55 -2.59 5.45
CA VAL A 85 -1.08 -2.06 4.19
C VAL A 85 -0.52 -0.67 3.88
N GLU A 86 -0.57 0.25 4.84
CA GLU A 86 -0.07 1.61 4.69
C GLU A 86 1.44 1.62 4.42
N GLY A 87 2.21 0.76 5.12
CA GLY A 87 3.63 0.57 4.85
C GLY A 87 3.92 0.09 3.43
N ARG A 88 3.16 -0.89 2.92
CA ARG A 88 3.30 -1.35 1.53
C ARG A 88 2.91 -0.30 0.51
N LEU A 89 1.85 0.48 0.77
CA LEU A 89 1.49 1.59 -0.12
C LEU A 89 2.58 2.65 -0.19
N GLN A 90 3.24 2.94 0.94
CA GLN A 90 4.36 3.86 0.97
C GLN A 90 5.55 3.32 0.16
N GLU A 91 5.93 2.05 0.33
CA GLU A 91 6.99 1.41 -0.46
C GLU A 91 6.69 1.47 -1.97
N LEU A 92 5.45 1.19 -2.39
CA LEU A 92 5.06 1.25 -3.80
C LEU A 92 5.13 2.68 -4.36
N GLN A 93 4.79 3.70 -3.56
CA GLN A 93 4.92 5.09 -3.97
C GLN A 93 6.39 5.50 -4.13
N GLU A 94 7.27 5.02 -3.24
CA GLU A 94 8.71 5.25 -3.33
C GLU A 94 9.31 4.59 -4.58
N VAL A 95 8.92 3.35 -4.90
CA VAL A 95 9.35 2.64 -6.13
C VAL A 95 8.92 3.43 -7.37
N ARG A 96 7.66 3.89 -7.42
CA ARG A 96 7.16 4.68 -8.55
C ARG A 96 7.90 6.02 -8.68
N GLY A 97 8.24 6.67 -7.57
CA GLY A 97 9.03 7.90 -7.56
C GLY A 97 10.46 7.68 -8.06
N ALA A 98 11.11 6.61 -7.61
CA ALA A 98 12.45 6.24 -8.05
C ALA A 98 12.49 5.90 -9.55
N GLU A 99 11.47 5.20 -10.06
CA GLU A 99 11.34 4.91 -11.50
C GLU A 99 11.17 6.19 -12.32
N SER A 100 10.30 7.12 -11.89
CA SER A 100 10.14 8.42 -12.55
C SER A 100 11.47 9.18 -12.62
N PHE A 101 12.20 9.25 -11.51
CA PHE A 101 13.50 9.92 -11.46
C PHE A 101 14.56 9.24 -12.35
N ALA A 102 14.59 7.91 -12.38
CA ALA A 102 15.49 7.16 -13.25
C ALA A 102 15.18 7.38 -14.74
N LEU A 103 13.90 7.44 -15.12
CA LEU A 103 13.49 7.76 -16.48
C LEU A 103 13.82 9.20 -16.86
N ASP A 104 13.54 10.16 -15.99
CA ASP A 104 13.84 11.58 -16.20
C ASP A 104 15.34 11.81 -16.40
N SER A 105 16.19 11.19 -15.57
CA SER A 105 17.65 11.28 -15.70
C SER A 105 18.18 10.61 -16.96
N VAL A 106 17.58 9.50 -17.41
CA VAL A 106 17.91 8.87 -18.69
C VAL A 106 17.52 9.77 -19.87
N ASP A 107 16.36 10.43 -19.81
CA ASP A 107 15.92 11.36 -20.85
C ASP A 107 16.76 12.65 -20.87
N GLU A 108 17.18 13.16 -19.71
CA GLU A 108 18.14 14.27 -19.61
C GLU A 108 19.51 13.88 -20.20
N LEU A 109 20.02 12.69 -19.88
CA LEU A 109 21.24 12.14 -20.48
C LEU A 109 21.11 11.98 -22.00
N ARG A 110 19.96 11.52 -22.50
CA ARG A 110 19.68 11.42 -23.94
C ARG A 110 19.64 12.78 -24.61
N GLN A 111 19.04 13.79 -23.98
CA GLN A 111 19.05 15.16 -24.49
C GLN A 111 20.46 15.74 -24.52
N ALA A 112 21.26 15.53 -23.47
CA ALA A 112 22.65 15.97 -23.42
C ALA A 112 23.53 15.29 -24.49
N VAL A 113 23.33 13.99 -24.73
CA VAL A 113 24.04 13.27 -25.81
C VAL A 113 23.59 13.76 -27.20
N ASN A 114 22.30 14.02 -27.40
CA ASN A 114 21.79 14.59 -28.64
C ASN A 114 22.24 16.04 -28.87
N SER A 115 22.42 16.84 -27.82
CA SER A 115 22.96 18.20 -27.93
C SER A 115 24.46 18.23 -28.22
N VAL A 116 25.21 17.20 -27.80
CA VAL A 116 26.64 17.04 -28.13
C VAL A 116 26.85 16.45 -29.53
N GLY A 117 25.92 15.62 -30.02
CA GLY A 117 25.95 15.06 -31.39
C GLY A 117 25.46 16.01 -32.49
N GLY A 118 24.93 17.19 -32.14
CA GLY A 118 24.35 18.17 -33.06
C GLY A 118 25.32 19.19 -33.67
N ASP A 119 26.62 19.14 -33.34
CA ASP A 119 27.63 20.07 -33.88
C ASP A 119 28.58 19.40 -34.89
N GLY A 120 27.98 18.55 -35.74
CA GLY A 120 28.66 17.93 -36.86
C GLY A 120 27.76 17.94 -38.08
N THR A 121 27.73 19.04 -38.84
CA THR A 121 28.19 19.15 -40.24
C THR A 121 27.79 20.52 -40.84
N GLU A 122 28.73 21.10 -41.60
CA GLU A 122 28.59 22.15 -42.66
C GLU A 122 29.01 23.60 -42.33
N GLY A 123 30.24 23.94 -42.73
CA GLY A 123 30.69 25.32 -42.88
C GLY A 123 32.08 25.45 -43.54
N GLY A 124 32.12 25.46 -44.88
CA GLY A 124 33.16 26.21 -45.62
C GLY A 124 34.19 25.41 -46.41
N GLY A 125 33.82 24.98 -47.62
CA GLY A 125 34.78 24.91 -48.71
C GLY A 125 35.02 26.30 -49.31
N GLY A 126 36.27 26.68 -49.58
CA GLY A 126 36.56 27.80 -50.50
C GLY A 126 37.87 28.57 -50.29
N LYS A 127 38.86 28.23 -51.14
CA LYS A 127 39.85 29.11 -51.81
C LYS A 127 40.76 30.04 -50.97
N HIS A 128 42.06 29.77 -50.93
CA HIS A 128 43.13 30.33 -51.79
C HIS A 128 44.50 29.83 -51.34
#